data_AF-A0AB33CKI2-F1
#
_entry.id   AF-A0AB33CKI2-F1
#
_cell.length_a   1.000
_cell.length_b   1.000
_cell.length_c   1.000
_cell.angle_alpha   90.00
_cell.angle_beta   90.00
_cell.angle_gamma   90.00
#
_symmetry.space_group_name_H-M   'P 1'
#
loop_
_entity.id
_entity.type
_entity.pdbx_description
1 polymer ?
#
loop_
_entity_poly.entity_id
_entity_poly.type
_entity_poly.pdbx_seq_one_letter_code
_entity_poly.pdbx_strand_id
1 'polypeptide(L)'
;MAAENERSTESLAADLRQALDQLGWSPAALMDRMCSLGDYRTQATILRGINRALDGQVRPSGELMALVFQAVRFQRRLLRTYGNTPWTKLGDGSHTTQIEDFTITLTPQTRGRWRVSLVHKDGYSPPFPRWQNNLEAAKHMAFITLDNGLNWLLEYEEEQARAT
;
A
#
# COMPACT_ATOMS: atom_id res chain seq x y z
N MET A 1 16.07 -4.99 -36.45
CA MET A 1 14.88 -4.13 -36.61
C MET A 1 13.92 -4.44 -35.47
N ALA A 2 14.01 -3.71 -34.36
CA ALA A 2 13.02 -3.80 -33.29
C ALA A 2 11.89 -2.84 -33.66
N ALA A 3 10.71 -3.35 -33.97
CA ALA A 3 9.52 -2.53 -34.08
C ALA A 3 9.29 -1.89 -32.70
N GLU A 4 9.35 -0.56 -32.64
CA GLU A 4 9.06 0.20 -31.43
C GLU A 4 7.67 -0.19 -30.92
N ASN A 5 7.68 -0.76 -29.71
CA ASN A 5 6.49 -1.15 -28.97
C ASN A 5 5.82 0.11 -28.40
N GLU A 6 5.45 1.05 -29.27
CA GLU A 6 5.03 2.38 -28.84
C GLU A 6 3.58 2.35 -28.35
N ARG A 7 3.43 2.01 -27.08
CA ARG A 7 2.13 2.02 -26.38
C ARG A 7 1.58 3.45 -26.29
N SER A 8 0.30 3.62 -26.64
CA SER A 8 -0.37 4.93 -26.55
C SER A 8 -0.51 5.42 -25.11
N THR A 9 -0.65 6.73 -24.95
CA THR A 9 -0.89 7.38 -23.65
C THR A 9 -2.17 6.86 -22.99
N GLU A 10 -3.25 6.69 -23.74
CA GLU A 10 -4.54 6.20 -23.24
C GLU A 10 -4.42 4.76 -22.72
N SER A 11 -3.68 3.91 -23.44
CA SER A 11 -3.43 2.53 -23.02
C SER A 11 -2.66 2.48 -21.70
N LEU A 12 -1.61 3.30 -21.57
CA LEU A 12 -0.82 3.37 -20.34
C LEU A 12 -1.63 3.94 -19.17
N ALA A 13 -2.47 4.94 -19.41
CA ALA A 13 -3.37 5.49 -18.40
C ALA A 13 -4.42 4.47 -17.94
N ALA A 14 -4.95 3.64 -18.86
CA ALA A 14 -5.86 2.55 -18.53
C ALA A 14 -5.19 1.48 -17.66
N ASP A 15 -3.98 1.05 -18.02
CA ASP A 15 -3.19 0.12 -17.20
C ASP A 15 -2.90 0.67 -15.80
N LEU A 16 -2.53 1.95 -15.71
CA LEU A 16 -2.27 2.61 -14.44
C LEU A 16 -3.53 2.60 -13.54
N ARG A 17 -4.69 2.97 -14.11
CA ARG A 17 -5.99 2.88 -13.39
C ARG A 17 -6.25 1.47 -12.90
N GLN A 18 -6.16 0.47 -13.79
CA GLN A 18 -6.43 -0.92 -13.44
C GLN A 18 -5.51 -1.42 -12.33
N ALA A 19 -4.24 -1.00 -12.33
CA ALA A 19 -3.30 -1.38 -11.30
C ALA A 19 -3.60 -0.70 -9.95
N LEU A 20 -4.02 0.57 -9.96
CA LEU A 20 -4.48 1.25 -8.74
C LEU A 20 -5.77 0.65 -8.19
N ASP A 21 -6.71 0.26 -9.06
CA ASP A 21 -7.94 -0.42 -8.65
C ASP A 21 -7.63 -1.77 -7.99
N GLN A 22 -6.69 -2.55 -8.54
CA GLN A 22 -6.23 -3.80 -7.92
C GLN A 22 -5.59 -3.59 -6.54
N LEU A 23 -4.89 -2.47 -6.37
CA LEU A 23 -4.29 -2.09 -5.09
C LEU A 23 -5.33 -1.49 -4.11
N GLY A 24 -6.51 -1.11 -4.60
CA GLY A 24 -7.45 -0.28 -3.85
C GLY A 24 -6.88 1.10 -3.51
N TRP A 25 -5.90 1.59 -4.27
CA TRP A 25 -5.21 2.84 -4.01
C TRP A 25 -5.86 4.01 -4.70
N SER A 26 -6.02 5.12 -3.97
CA SER A 26 -6.33 6.41 -4.57
C SER A 26 -5.05 7.08 -5.10
N PRO A 27 -5.16 8.13 -5.94
CA PRO A 27 -4.01 8.94 -6.34
C PRO A 27 -3.22 9.50 -5.14
N ALA A 28 -3.91 9.85 -4.05
CA ALA A 28 -3.28 10.29 -2.81
C ALA A 28 -2.50 9.18 -2.10
N ALA A 29 -2.98 7.93 -2.14
CA ALA A 29 -2.25 6.80 -1.58
C ALA A 29 -0.98 6.49 -2.40
N LEU A 30 -1.05 6.58 -3.73
CA LEU A 30 0.13 6.45 -4.59
C LEU A 30 1.14 7.57 -4.32
N MET A 31 0.68 8.82 -4.17
CA MET A 31 1.52 9.95 -3.81
C MET A 31 2.24 9.71 -2.47
N ASP A 32 1.52 9.30 -1.42
CA ASP A 32 2.14 8.99 -0.12
C ASP A 32 3.21 7.90 -0.26
N ARG A 33 2.93 6.87 -1.07
CA ARG A 33 3.89 5.79 -1.32
C ARG A 33 5.14 6.33 -2.02
N MET A 34 4.99 7.17 -3.03
CA MET A 34 6.12 7.80 -3.72
C MET A 34 6.95 8.66 -2.76
N CYS A 35 6.32 9.45 -1.90
CA CYS A 35 7.02 10.22 -0.87
C CYS A 35 7.76 9.31 0.12
N SER A 36 7.14 8.22 0.58
CA SER A 36 7.81 7.26 1.49
C SER A 36 9.02 6.57 0.87
N LEU A 37 9.08 6.50 -0.46
CA LEU A 37 10.19 5.92 -1.22
C LEU A 37 11.25 6.97 -1.61
N GLY A 38 11.12 8.21 -1.13
CA GLY A 38 12.12 9.26 -1.33
C GLY A 38 11.85 10.19 -2.51
N ASP A 39 10.64 10.22 -3.07
CA ASP A 39 10.28 11.27 -4.04
C ASP A 39 10.32 12.64 -3.36
N TYR A 40 11.29 13.46 -3.76
CA TYR A 40 11.60 14.76 -3.15
C TYR A 40 10.69 15.89 -3.64
N ARG A 41 9.82 15.63 -4.63
CA ARG A 41 8.91 16.66 -5.15
C ARG A 41 7.83 16.97 -4.11
N THR A 42 7.23 18.15 -4.20
CA THR A 42 6.12 18.51 -3.33
C THR A 42 4.91 17.59 -3.57
N GLN A 43 4.18 17.25 -2.51
CA GLN A 43 2.98 16.40 -2.59
C GLN A 43 1.99 16.89 -3.67
N ALA A 44 1.75 18.20 -3.72
CA ALA A 44 0.88 18.81 -4.73
C ALA A 44 1.35 18.57 -6.17
N THR A 45 2.66 18.59 -6.40
CA THR A 45 3.26 18.32 -7.73
C THR A 45 3.10 16.86 -8.12
N ILE A 46 3.39 15.94 -7.19
CA ILE A 46 3.25 14.50 -7.41
C ILE A 46 1.79 14.15 -7.71
N LEU A 47 0.87 14.61 -6.86
CA LEU A 47 -0.57 14.34 -7.01
C LEU A 47 -1.12 14.88 -8.33
N ARG A 48 -0.74 16.11 -8.72
CA ARG A 48 -1.13 16.68 -10.01
C ARG A 48 -0.60 15.82 -11.16
N GLY A 49 0.66 15.38 -11.09
CA GLY A 49 1.26 14.50 -12.09
C GLY A 49 0.50 13.19 -12.25
N ILE A 50 0.17 12.54 -11.13
CA ILE A 50 -0.61 11.29 -11.11
C ILE A 50 -1.98 11.50 -11.75
N ASN A 51 -2.72 12.54 -11.35
CA ASN A 51 -4.06 12.80 -11.90
C ASN A 51 -4.02 13.07 -13.40
N ARG A 52 -3.07 13.90 -13.87
CA ARG A 52 -2.90 14.15 -15.32
C ARG A 52 -2.56 12.88 -16.09
N ALA A 53 -1.77 11.98 -15.51
CA ALA A 53 -1.41 10.70 -16.11
C ALA A 53 -2.62 9.77 -16.18
N LEU A 54 -3.42 9.71 -15.12
CA LEU A 54 -4.70 8.97 -15.10
C LEU A 54 -5.68 9.54 -16.12
N ASP A 55 -5.78 10.86 -16.23
CA ASP A 55 -6.67 11.54 -17.18
C ASP A 55 -6.19 11.42 -18.64
N GLY A 56 -5.04 10.80 -18.90
CA GLY A 56 -4.44 10.66 -20.24
C GLY A 56 -3.89 11.97 -20.81
N GLN A 57 -3.81 13.03 -20.01
CA GLN A 57 -3.26 14.32 -20.43
C GLN A 57 -1.73 14.29 -20.59
N VAL A 58 -1.07 13.35 -19.90
CA VAL A 58 0.36 13.09 -20.02
C VAL A 58 0.60 11.59 -20.04
N ARG A 59 1.64 11.16 -20.76
CA ARG A 59 2.06 9.76 -20.77
C ARG A 59 2.59 9.38 -19.37
N PRO A 60 2.05 8.34 -18.71
CA PRO A 60 2.64 7.81 -17.48
C PRO A 60 4.10 7.42 -17.73
N SER A 61 5.01 7.82 -16.83
CA SER A 61 6.42 7.47 -16.99
C SER A 61 6.64 5.97 -16.79
N GLY A 62 7.70 5.42 -17.40
CA GLY A 62 8.03 4.00 -17.27
C GLY A 62 8.30 3.60 -15.81
N GLU A 63 8.94 4.49 -15.04
CA GLU A 63 9.25 4.30 -13.63
C GLU A 63 7.98 4.27 -12.78
N LEU A 64 7.01 5.14 -13.06
CA LEU A 64 5.71 5.13 -12.37
C LEU A 64 4.98 3.81 -12.62
N MET A 65 4.96 3.35 -13.88
CA MET A 65 4.35 2.08 -14.24
C MET A 65 5.05 0.89 -13.56
N ALA A 66 6.39 0.90 -13.56
CA ALA A 66 7.19 -0.14 -12.91
C ALA A 66 6.90 -0.20 -11.39
N LEU A 67 6.87 0.96 -10.72
CA LEU A 67 6.56 1.08 -9.31
C LEU A 67 5.18 0.49 -8.98
N VAL A 68 4.13 0.92 -9.68
CA VAL A 68 2.76 0.47 -9.39
C VAL A 68 2.60 -1.02 -9.69
N PHE A 69 3.17 -1.52 -10.79
CA PHE A 69 3.13 -2.95 -11.08
C PHE A 69 3.94 -3.80 -10.10
N GLN A 70 5.05 -3.28 -9.58
CA GLN A 70 5.79 -3.95 -8.51
C GLN A 70 4.96 -4.00 -7.23
N ALA A 71 4.23 -2.92 -6.90
CA ALA A 71 3.31 -2.91 -5.77
C ALA A 71 2.17 -3.94 -5.95
N VAL A 72 1.58 -4.05 -7.15
CA VAL A 72 0.56 -5.07 -7.45
C VAL A 72 1.11 -6.48 -7.21
N ARG A 73 2.32 -6.77 -7.72
CA ARG A 73 2.97 -8.07 -7.51
C ARG A 73 3.23 -8.34 -6.03
N PHE A 74 3.66 -7.32 -5.29
CA PHE A 74 3.89 -7.40 -3.87
C PHE A 74 2.60 -7.71 -3.10
N GLN A 75 1.49 -7.00 -3.34
CA GLN A 75 0.20 -7.30 -2.74
C GLN A 75 -0.26 -8.73 -3.07
N ARG A 76 -0.10 -9.19 -4.31
CA ARG A 76 -0.43 -10.58 -4.68
C ARG A 76 0.39 -11.61 -3.90
N ARG A 77 1.67 -11.33 -3.60
CA ARG A 77 2.49 -12.19 -2.74
C ARG A 77 1.96 -12.19 -1.31
N LEU A 78 1.66 -11.02 -0.74
CA LEU A 78 1.09 -10.92 0.60
C LEU A 78 -0.25 -11.64 0.73
N LEU A 79 -1.12 -11.54 -0.28
CA LEU A 79 -2.39 -12.28 -0.29
C LEU A 79 -2.20 -13.79 -0.42
N ARG A 80 -1.15 -14.25 -1.09
CA ARG A 80 -0.82 -15.68 -1.11
C ARG A 80 -0.37 -16.16 0.27
N THR A 81 0.40 -15.36 0.99
CA THR A 81 0.93 -15.71 2.32
C THR A 81 -0.13 -15.60 3.41
N TYR A 82 -0.86 -14.48 3.45
CA TYR A 82 -1.74 -14.09 4.56
C TYR A 82 -3.23 -14.01 4.19
N GLY A 83 -3.61 -14.23 2.92
CA GLY A 83 -4.99 -14.03 2.46
C GLY A 83 -6.02 -14.94 3.15
N ASN A 84 -5.58 -16.09 3.65
CA ASN A 84 -6.44 -17.04 4.38
C ASN A 84 -6.37 -16.87 5.91
N THR A 85 -5.71 -15.81 6.41
CA THR A 85 -5.61 -15.57 7.85
C THR A 85 -7.01 -15.42 8.46
N PRO A 86 -7.33 -16.18 9.53
CA PRO A 86 -8.63 -16.10 10.18
C PRO A 86 -8.81 -14.77 10.90
N TRP A 87 -9.90 -14.06 10.62
CA TRP A 87 -10.27 -12.82 11.30
C TRP A 87 -11.37 -13.08 12.32
N THR A 88 -11.17 -12.62 13.55
CA THR A 88 -12.19 -12.66 14.60
C THR A 88 -12.95 -11.34 14.64
N LYS A 89 -14.27 -11.39 14.52
CA LYS A 89 -15.13 -10.21 14.68
C LYS A 89 -15.39 -9.94 16.17
N LEU A 90 -15.18 -8.69 16.59
CA LEU A 90 -15.39 -8.22 17.95
C LEU A 90 -16.80 -7.62 18.12
N GLY A 91 -17.22 -7.41 19.38
CA GLY A 91 -18.56 -6.94 19.72
C GLY A 91 -18.90 -5.52 19.23
N ASP A 92 -17.87 -4.70 18.99
CA ASP A 92 -17.98 -3.35 18.42
C ASP A 92 -18.00 -3.34 16.87
N GLY A 93 -17.95 -4.51 16.23
CA GLY A 93 -17.87 -4.66 14.78
C GLY A 93 -16.45 -4.57 14.20
N SER A 94 -15.43 -4.35 15.04
CA SER A 94 -14.03 -4.47 14.64
C SER A 94 -13.67 -5.90 14.24
N HIS A 95 -12.62 -6.06 13.45
CA HIS A 95 -12.04 -7.36 13.13
C HIS A 95 -10.59 -7.40 13.61
N THR A 96 -10.19 -8.49 14.25
CA THR A 96 -8.81 -8.65 14.73
C THR A 96 -8.22 -9.98 14.29
N THR A 97 -6.91 -9.99 14.12
CA THR A 97 -6.11 -11.20 13.95
C THR A 97 -4.74 -10.98 14.56
N GLN A 98 -4.04 -12.07 14.83
CA GLN A 98 -2.62 -12.06 15.18
C GLN A 98 -1.85 -12.73 14.04
N ILE A 99 -0.74 -12.11 13.63
CA ILE A 99 0.21 -12.68 12.67
C ILE A 99 1.59 -12.43 13.25
N GLU A 100 2.36 -13.51 13.47
CA GLU A 100 3.65 -13.45 14.17
C GLU A 100 3.49 -12.73 15.52
N ASP A 101 4.34 -11.75 15.81
CA ASP A 101 4.32 -10.96 17.03
C ASP A 101 3.43 -9.70 16.94
N PHE A 102 2.63 -9.58 15.88
CA PHE A 102 1.76 -8.44 15.64
C PHE A 102 0.28 -8.76 15.86
N THR A 103 -0.39 -7.91 16.63
CA THR A 103 -1.84 -7.84 16.70
C THR A 103 -2.35 -6.80 15.71
N ILE A 104 -3.22 -7.23 14.79
CA ILE A 104 -3.86 -6.38 13.80
C ILE A 104 -5.31 -6.15 14.21
N THR A 105 -5.75 -4.89 14.19
CA THR A 105 -7.16 -4.53 14.44
C THR A 105 -7.68 -3.62 13.33
N LEU A 106 -8.80 -4.00 12.73
CA LEU A 106 -9.55 -3.25 11.74
C LEU A 106 -10.81 -2.69 12.40
N THR A 107 -10.85 -1.39 12.60
CA THR A 107 -11.97 -0.74 13.29
C THR A 107 -12.85 0.00 12.29
N PRO A 108 -14.18 -0.27 12.25
CA PRO A 108 -15.08 0.49 11.42
C PRO A 108 -15.14 1.95 11.90
N GLN A 109 -15.23 2.86 10.95
CA GLN A 109 -15.33 4.30 11.14
C GLN A 109 -16.58 4.84 10.44
N THR A 110 -16.88 6.11 10.69
CA THR A 110 -17.99 6.78 10.01
C THR A 110 -17.84 6.78 8.50
N ARG A 111 -18.98 6.73 7.78
CA ARG A 111 -19.07 6.73 6.31
C ARG A 111 -18.42 5.51 5.64
N GLY A 112 -18.52 4.33 6.27
CA GLY A 112 -18.03 3.06 5.71
C GLY A 112 -16.50 2.93 5.66
N ARG A 113 -15.79 3.85 6.30
CA ARG A 113 -14.32 3.87 6.32
C ARG A 113 -13.80 2.90 7.37
N TRP A 114 -12.59 2.42 7.18
CA TRP A 114 -11.94 1.46 8.07
C TRP A 114 -10.56 1.96 8.46
N ARG A 115 -10.27 1.91 9.76
CA ARG A 115 -8.94 2.18 10.32
C ARG A 115 -8.19 0.87 10.49
N VAL A 116 -6.96 0.84 10.03
CA VAL A 116 -6.02 -0.26 10.29
C VAL A 116 -5.13 0.14 11.46
N SER A 117 -5.05 -0.73 12.47
CA SER A 117 -4.14 -0.61 13.61
C SER A 117 -3.28 -1.85 13.68
N LEU A 118 -1.99 -1.68 13.92
CA LEU A 118 -1.01 -2.76 13.99
C LEU A 118 -0.11 -2.51 15.21
N VAL A 119 -0.03 -3.48 16.12
CA VAL A 119 0.75 -3.34 17.36
C VAL A 119 1.60 -4.60 17.56
N HIS A 120 2.92 -4.42 17.65
CA HIS A 120 3.87 -5.46 18.02
C HIS A 120 3.77 -5.79 19.50
N LYS A 121 4.13 -7.01 19.91
CA LYS A 121 4.14 -7.44 21.33
C LYS A 121 4.95 -6.51 22.24
N ASP A 122 6.00 -5.87 21.71
CA ASP A 122 6.87 -4.95 22.46
C ASP A 122 6.32 -3.50 22.51
N GLY A 123 5.10 -3.29 22.00
CA GLY A 123 4.42 -1.99 22.01
C GLY A 123 4.73 -1.11 20.80
N TYR A 124 5.65 -1.50 19.92
CA TYR A 124 5.88 -0.82 18.65
C TYR A 124 4.62 -0.83 17.77
N SER A 125 4.26 0.32 17.21
CA SER A 125 3.17 0.45 16.25
C SER A 125 3.69 1.27 15.07
N PRO A 126 3.69 0.74 13.84
CA PRO A 126 4.02 1.56 12.69
C PRO A 126 2.97 2.67 12.49
N PRO A 127 3.31 3.74 11.75
CA PRO A 127 2.37 4.80 11.43
C PRO A 127 1.08 4.27 10.81
N PHE A 128 -0.07 4.79 11.26
CA PHE A 128 -1.36 4.36 10.72
C PHE A 128 -1.46 4.69 9.23
N PRO A 129 -1.82 3.72 8.38
CA PRO A 129 -2.08 4.01 6.98
C PRO A 129 -3.36 4.85 6.84
N ARG A 130 -3.59 5.39 5.64
CA ARG A 130 -4.85 6.08 5.33
C ARG A 130 -6.06 5.18 5.61
N TRP A 131 -7.19 5.81 5.90
CA TRP A 131 -8.46 5.10 6.04
C TRP A 131 -8.84 4.41 4.73
N GLN A 132 -9.35 3.18 4.87
CA GLN A 132 -9.73 2.33 3.75
C GLN A 132 -11.24 2.39 3.52
N ASN A 133 -11.68 2.25 2.27
CA ASN A 133 -13.09 2.47 1.91
C ASN A 133 -14.02 1.29 2.20
N ASN A 134 -13.45 0.12 2.54
CA ASN A 134 -14.19 -1.08 2.89
C ASN A 134 -13.28 -2.06 3.67
N LEU A 135 -13.88 -3.12 4.22
CA LEU A 135 -13.19 -4.10 5.04
C LEU A 135 -12.09 -4.85 4.27
N GLU A 136 -12.34 -5.23 3.02
CA GLU A 136 -11.36 -5.98 2.22
C GLU A 136 -10.12 -5.13 1.90
N ALA A 137 -10.30 -3.87 1.52
CA ALA A 137 -9.20 -2.90 1.38
C ALA A 137 -8.44 -2.71 2.70
N ALA A 138 -9.15 -2.73 3.83
CA ALA A 138 -8.52 -2.67 5.16
C ALA A 138 -7.66 -3.89 5.46
N LYS A 139 -8.10 -5.10 5.11
CA LYS A 139 -7.30 -6.33 5.23
C LYS A 139 -6.06 -6.29 4.33
N HIS A 140 -6.21 -5.89 3.07
CA HIS A 140 -5.06 -5.77 2.15
C HIS A 140 -4.03 -4.76 2.67
N MET A 141 -4.50 -3.59 3.11
CA MET A 141 -3.64 -2.56 3.68
C MET A 141 -2.98 -3.03 4.98
N ALA A 142 -3.66 -3.83 5.79
CA ALA A 142 -3.06 -4.43 6.98
C ALA A 142 -1.86 -5.32 6.65
N PHE A 143 -1.95 -6.17 5.63
CA PHE A 143 -0.82 -7.01 5.24
C PHE A 143 0.36 -6.21 4.69
N ILE A 144 0.09 -5.15 3.93
CA ILE A 144 1.15 -4.23 3.47
C ILE A 144 1.80 -3.52 4.68
N THR A 145 1.00 -3.09 5.64
CA THR A 145 1.48 -2.43 6.86
C THR A 145 2.31 -3.38 7.72
N LEU A 146 1.89 -4.65 7.83
CA LEU A 146 2.62 -5.70 8.52
C LEU A 146 4.01 -5.91 7.90
N ASP A 147 4.09 -6.10 6.60
CA ASP A 147 5.37 -6.34 5.92
C ASP A 147 6.33 -5.16 6.08
N ASN A 148 5.84 -3.92 5.96
CA ASN A 148 6.67 -2.75 6.25
C ASN A 148 7.13 -2.71 7.73
N GLY A 149 6.26 -3.09 8.68
CA GLY A 149 6.61 -3.16 10.09
C GLY A 149 7.66 -4.24 10.40
N LEU A 150 7.57 -5.39 9.75
CA LEU A 150 8.56 -6.47 9.85
C LEU A 150 9.92 -6.04 9.28
N ASN A 151 9.93 -5.42 8.11
CA ASN A 151 11.17 -4.91 7.51
C ASN A 151 11.84 -3.85 8.40
N TRP A 152 11.05 -2.95 9.00
CA TRP A 152 11.60 -1.95 9.92
C TRP A 152 12.20 -2.57 11.18
N LEU A 153 11.56 -3.58 11.77
CA LEU A 153 12.12 -4.30 12.91
C LEU A 153 13.43 -5.00 12.56
N LEU A 154 13.49 -5.65 11.40
CA LEU A 154 14.70 -6.30 10.91
C LEU A 154 15.85 -5.30 10.71
N GLU A 155 15.57 -4.16 10.05
CA GLU A 155 16.55 -3.09 9.86
C GLU A 155 17.05 -2.55 11.21
N TYR A 156 16.14 -2.34 12.17
CA TYR A 156 16.48 -1.89 13.51
C TYR A 156 17.37 -2.91 14.25
N GLU A 157 17.05 -4.19 14.19
CA GLU A 157 17.86 -5.27 14.80
C GLU A 157 19.27 -5.34 14.20
N GLU A 158 19.39 -5.20 12.87
CA GLU A 158 20.68 -5.16 12.19
C GLU A 158 21.52 -3.94 12.60
N GLU A 159 20.90 -2.77 12.75
CA GLU A 159 21.58 -1.56 13.21
C GLU A 159 22.09 -1.70 14.65
N GLN A 160 21.28 -2.25 15.56
CA GLN A 160 21.70 -2.52 16.94
C GLN A 160 22.87 -3.51 16.98
N ALA A 161 22.81 -4.59 16.19
CA ALA A 161 23.86 -5.60 16.13
C ALA A 161 25.21 -5.04 15.61
N ARG A 162 25.18 -4.04 14.72
CA ARG A 162 26.40 -3.36 14.22
C ARG A 162 26.97 -2.35 15.22
N ALA A 163 26.14 -1.85 16.13
CA ALA A 163 26.53 -0.87 17.14
C ALA A 163 27.10 -1.50 18.42
N THR A 164 27.04 -2.84 18.55
CA THR A 164 27.53 -3.61 19.70
C THR A 164 28.85 -4.30 19.37
#